data_AF-A0A7X7L4R8-F1
#
_entry.id   AF-A0A7X7L4R8-F1
#
_cell.length_a   1.000
_cell.length_b   1.000
_cell.length_c   1.000
_cell.angle_alpha   90.00
_cell.angle_beta   90.00
_cell.angle_gamma   90.00
#
_symmetry.space_group_name_H-M   'P 1'
#
loop_
_entity.id
_entity.type
_entity.pdbx_description
1 polymer ?
#
loop_
_entity_poly.entity_id
_entity_poly.type
_entity_poly.pdbx_seq_one_letter_code
_entity_poly.pdbx_strand_id
1 'polypeptide(L)'
;MTTLKLTINTYNKKDRISPEIYGSFSEHLGRCIYDGIYVGEDSNIPNTNGIRNDIVEALKAINLPVLRWPGGCFADEYHWRNGIGDKNKRKKNVNTHWGGVVEDNSFGTHEFMQLCEMIGCQPYIAGNLGSGTVQEMSEWIEYITATDLSSTVEERIANGRKEPWKLKYFGIGNENWACGGNMRPEFYADQYRRYATYCRNYGANRLYKIACGPNSDDYNWTD
;
A
#
# COMPACT_ATOMS: atom_id res chain seq x y z
N MET A 1 43.84 -19.83 13.60
CA MET A 1 43.00 -18.87 12.86
C MET A 1 42.55 -19.54 11.59
N THR A 2 41.25 -19.58 11.32
CA THR A 2 40.72 -20.20 10.09
C THR A 2 40.71 -19.14 8.99
N THR A 3 41.42 -19.37 7.89
CA THR A 3 41.41 -18.47 6.74
C THR A 3 40.26 -18.84 5.82
N LEU A 4 39.38 -17.88 5.53
CA LEU A 4 38.30 -18.01 4.57
C LEU A 4 38.77 -17.52 3.20
N LYS A 5 38.54 -18.31 2.14
CA LYS A 5 38.91 -17.94 0.77
C LYS A 5 37.64 -17.69 -0.04
N LEU A 6 37.48 -16.47 -0.56
CA LEU A 6 36.39 -16.06 -1.44
C LEU A 6 36.92 -15.83 -2.86
N THR A 7 36.16 -16.23 -3.88
CA THR A 7 36.45 -15.92 -5.30
C THR A 7 35.24 -15.24 -5.92
N ILE A 8 35.43 -14.06 -6.51
CA ILE A 8 34.38 -13.29 -7.18
C ILE A 8 34.68 -13.29 -8.69
N ASN A 9 33.77 -13.86 -9.48
CA ASN A 9 33.92 -13.90 -10.94
C ASN A 9 33.06 -12.79 -11.58
N THR A 10 33.71 -11.70 -12.00
CA THR A 10 33.05 -10.53 -12.62
C THR A 10 32.58 -10.79 -14.07
N TYR A 11 33.03 -11.87 -14.71
CA TYR A 11 32.61 -12.27 -16.05
C TYR A 11 31.34 -13.13 -16.05
N ASN A 12 31.01 -13.78 -14.92
CA ASN A 12 29.83 -14.63 -14.78
C ASN A 12 28.67 -13.85 -14.18
N LYS A 13 28.06 -12.95 -14.96
CA LYS A 13 26.84 -12.24 -14.56
C LYS A 13 25.68 -13.24 -14.45
N LYS A 14 25.04 -13.30 -13.27
CA LYS A 14 23.89 -14.18 -13.00
C LYS A 14 22.58 -13.49 -13.36
N ASP A 15 22.09 -12.65 -12.46
CA ASP A 15 20.80 -11.98 -12.60
C ASP A 15 20.87 -10.52 -12.12
N ARG A 16 19.80 -9.77 -12.40
CA ARG A 16 19.61 -8.42 -11.87
C ARG A 16 19.02 -8.50 -10.47
N ILE A 17 19.72 -7.95 -9.48
CA ILE A 17 19.15 -7.68 -8.15
C ILE A 17 18.18 -6.51 -8.31
N SER A 18 16.88 -6.78 -8.20
CA SER A 18 15.87 -5.73 -8.37
C SER A 18 15.90 -4.76 -7.19
N PRO A 19 15.77 -3.44 -7.42
CA PRO A 19 15.69 -2.46 -6.34
C PRO A 19 14.58 -2.79 -5.34
N GLU A 20 13.45 -3.33 -5.80
CA GLU A 20 12.29 -3.70 -4.97
C GLU A 20 12.61 -4.72 -3.86
N ILE A 21 13.74 -5.42 -3.91
CA ILE A 21 14.25 -6.24 -2.79
C ILE A 21 14.46 -5.38 -1.52
N TYR A 22 14.78 -4.09 -1.70
CA TYR A 22 14.97 -3.09 -0.65
C TYR A 22 13.69 -2.29 -0.37
N GLY A 23 12.52 -2.84 -0.70
CA GLY A 23 11.23 -2.22 -0.38
C GLY A 23 10.98 -2.07 1.12
N SER A 24 10.05 -1.18 1.47
CA SER A 24 9.61 -0.97 2.85
C SER A 24 8.11 -1.14 2.99
N PHE A 25 7.66 -1.20 4.25
CA PHE A 25 6.30 -1.48 4.63
C PHE A 25 5.87 -0.54 5.75
N SER A 26 4.72 0.12 5.59
CA SER A 26 4.14 1.05 6.56
C SER A 26 2.66 0.72 6.78
N GLU A 27 2.36 0.15 7.94
CA GLU A 27 0.99 -0.16 8.36
C GLU A 27 0.43 0.95 9.25
N HIS A 28 -0.89 1.16 9.21
CA HIS A 28 -1.60 1.88 10.26
C HIS A 28 -1.51 1.09 11.58
N LEU A 29 -0.37 1.23 12.26
CA LEU A 29 0.01 0.45 13.44
C LEU A 29 0.85 1.33 14.37
N GLY A 30 0.35 1.50 15.60
CA GLY A 30 1.06 2.25 16.63
C GLY A 30 1.44 3.66 16.16
N ARG A 31 2.74 3.94 16.10
CA ARG A 31 3.29 5.22 15.63
C ARG A 31 4.01 5.13 14.27
N CYS A 32 3.73 4.09 13.47
CA CYS A 32 4.34 3.97 12.15
C CYS A 32 3.85 5.11 11.24
N ILE A 33 2.53 5.29 11.12
CA ILE A 33 1.92 6.39 10.36
C ILE A 33 1.88 7.67 11.20
N TYR A 34 1.12 7.68 12.29
CA TYR A 34 0.95 8.87 13.12
C TYR A 34 2.20 9.10 13.98
N ASP A 35 2.70 10.34 14.04
CA ASP A 35 4.00 10.74 14.63
C ASP A 35 5.23 10.24 13.83
N GLY A 36 5.20 9.00 13.33
CA GLY A 36 6.28 8.41 12.54
C GLY A 36 6.41 8.99 11.13
N ILE A 37 5.31 9.28 10.45
CA ILE A 37 5.28 9.84 9.08
C ILE A 37 4.42 11.09 9.03
N TYR A 38 3.21 11.00 9.57
CA TYR A 38 2.20 12.05 9.54
C TYR A 38 2.04 12.69 10.92
N VAL A 39 2.25 14.00 10.95
CA VAL A 39 2.18 14.84 12.16
C VAL A 39 1.04 15.86 12.10
N GLY A 40 0.37 15.99 10.94
CA GLY A 40 -0.65 17.02 10.70
C GLY A 40 -0.05 18.36 10.27
N GLU A 41 -0.81 19.12 9.48
CA GLU A 41 -0.35 20.36 8.83
C GLU A 41 0.01 21.46 9.84
N ASP A 42 -0.72 21.54 10.94
CA ASP A 42 -0.52 22.53 12.00
C ASP A 42 0.54 22.13 13.05
N SER A 43 1.29 21.05 12.81
CA SER A 43 2.32 20.59 13.73
C SER A 43 3.54 21.52 13.77
N ASN A 44 4.13 21.68 14.95
CA ASN A 44 5.41 22.39 15.13
C ASN A 44 6.60 21.58 14.57
N ILE A 45 6.42 20.30 14.27
CA ILE A 45 7.45 19.49 13.60
C ILE A 45 7.50 19.95 12.13
N PRO A 46 8.70 20.30 11.59
CA PRO A 46 8.82 20.70 10.19
C PRO A 46 8.25 19.66 9.22
N ASN A 47 7.23 20.06 8.47
CA ASN A 47 6.45 19.16 7.63
C ASN A 47 6.05 19.83 6.31
N THR A 48 5.64 19.00 5.35
CA THR A 48 4.99 19.41 4.10
C THR A 48 3.65 18.71 4.03
N ASN A 49 2.56 19.48 4.06
CA ASN A 49 1.18 18.96 4.10
C ASN A 49 0.94 17.91 5.21
N GLY A 50 1.57 18.11 6.37
CA GLY A 50 1.48 17.21 7.52
C GLY A 50 2.42 16.00 7.50
N ILE A 51 3.17 15.78 6.42
CA ILE A 51 4.21 14.74 6.34
C ILE A 51 5.53 15.32 6.82
N ARG A 52 6.15 14.74 7.83
CA ARG A 52 7.40 15.28 8.43
C ARG A 52 8.57 15.22 7.45
N ASN A 53 9.29 16.32 7.31
CA ASN A 53 10.31 16.51 6.26
C ASN A 53 11.57 15.67 6.51
N ASP A 54 11.96 15.50 7.78
CA ASP A 54 13.13 14.72 8.16
C ASP A 54 13.05 13.25 7.73
N ILE A 55 11.87 12.63 7.85
CA ILE A 55 11.63 11.25 7.38
C ILE A 55 11.65 11.16 5.87
N VAL A 56 11.06 12.13 5.18
CA VAL A 56 11.09 12.16 3.70
C VAL A 56 12.54 12.23 3.20
N GLU A 57 13.36 13.11 3.78
CA GLU A 57 14.77 13.23 3.38
C GLU A 57 15.59 11.99 3.73
N ALA A 58 15.33 11.35 4.88
CA ALA A 58 15.98 10.09 5.24
C ALA A 58 15.62 8.95 4.26
N LEU A 59 14.35 8.83 3.87
CA LEU A 59 13.87 7.80 2.93
C LEU A 59 14.36 8.04 1.50
N LYS A 60 14.53 9.31 1.09
CA LYS A 60 15.22 9.66 -0.16
C LYS A 60 16.69 9.25 -0.12
N ALA A 61 17.39 9.51 0.99
CA ALA A 61 18.82 9.25 1.10
C ALA A 61 19.17 7.76 0.95
N ILE A 62 18.27 6.86 1.36
CA ILE A 62 18.42 5.42 1.16
C ILE A 62 17.90 4.92 -0.21
N ASN A 63 17.44 5.83 -1.07
CA ASN A 63 16.83 5.53 -2.37
C ASN A 63 15.70 4.51 -2.26
N LEU A 64 14.75 4.74 -1.33
CA LEU A 64 13.65 3.80 -1.12
C LEU A 64 12.92 3.52 -2.45
N PRO A 65 12.86 2.26 -2.92
CA PRO A 65 12.34 1.97 -4.25
C PRO A 65 10.83 1.78 -4.26
N VAL A 66 10.26 1.18 -3.21
CA VAL A 66 8.83 0.88 -3.10
C VAL A 66 8.39 0.90 -1.64
N LEU A 67 7.19 1.43 -1.39
CA LEU A 67 6.58 1.46 -0.07
C LEU A 67 5.19 0.82 -0.11
N ARG A 68 4.93 -0.14 0.76
CA ARG A 68 3.64 -0.85 0.90
C ARG A 68 2.78 -0.26 2.02
N TRP A 69 1.49 -0.03 1.76
CA TRP A 69 0.47 0.55 2.66
C TRP A 69 -0.96 0.12 2.23
N PRO A 70 -2.04 0.18 3.04
CA PRO A 70 -2.17 0.58 4.46
C PRO A 70 -1.82 -0.53 5.44
N GLY A 71 -1.55 -1.70 4.87
CA GLY A 71 -0.69 -2.73 5.39
C GLY A 71 -1.34 -3.88 6.12
N GLY A 72 -0.63 -5.00 6.15
CA GLY A 72 -0.89 -6.13 7.05
C GLY A 72 -2.36 -6.47 7.25
N CYS A 73 -2.69 -6.78 8.49
CA CYS A 73 -4.05 -7.10 8.89
C CYS A 73 -4.98 -5.89 8.75
N PHE A 74 -4.47 -4.67 8.95
CA PHE A 74 -5.27 -3.45 8.81
C PHE A 74 -5.87 -3.30 7.40
N ALA A 75 -5.16 -3.72 6.35
CA ALA A 75 -5.59 -3.58 4.96
C ALA A 75 -6.85 -4.37 4.65
N ASP A 76 -7.06 -5.53 5.27
CA ASP A 76 -8.28 -6.34 5.10
C ASP A 76 -9.45 -5.89 5.99
N GLU A 77 -9.31 -4.79 6.75
CA GLU A 77 -10.40 -4.05 7.41
C GLU A 77 -10.51 -2.60 6.91
N TYR A 78 -9.59 -2.16 6.06
CA TYR A 78 -9.55 -0.80 5.58
C TYR A 78 -10.56 -0.60 4.45
N HIS A 79 -11.44 0.39 4.62
CA HIS A 79 -12.33 0.87 3.57
C HIS A 79 -11.86 2.23 3.06
N TRP A 80 -11.30 2.27 1.86
CA TRP A 80 -10.49 3.39 1.38
C TRP A 80 -11.23 4.73 1.29
N ARG A 81 -12.55 4.68 1.09
CA ARG A 81 -13.40 5.88 1.08
C ARG A 81 -13.42 6.61 2.43
N ASN A 82 -13.13 5.91 3.53
CA ASN A 82 -13.01 6.53 4.84
C ASN A 82 -11.79 7.47 4.94
N GLY A 83 -10.76 7.26 4.12
CA GLY A 83 -9.50 8.01 4.10
C GLY A 83 -9.38 9.01 2.95
N ILE A 84 -10.49 9.48 2.39
CA ILE A 84 -10.51 10.56 1.39
C ILE A 84 -11.52 11.64 1.76
N GLY A 85 -11.49 12.77 1.07
CA GLY A 85 -12.35 13.90 1.39
C GLY A 85 -11.84 14.76 2.54
N ASP A 86 -12.70 15.69 2.95
CA ASP A 86 -12.47 16.61 4.07
C ASP A 86 -12.08 15.83 5.32
N LYS A 87 -10.83 16.05 5.78
CA LYS A 87 -10.22 15.35 6.92
C LYS A 87 -11.10 15.40 8.17
N ASN A 88 -11.86 16.49 8.37
CA ASN A 88 -12.74 16.64 9.54
C ASN A 88 -14.01 15.79 9.48
N LYS A 89 -14.36 15.30 8.29
CA LYS A 89 -15.54 14.45 8.03
C LYS A 89 -15.18 12.99 7.79
N ARG A 90 -13.89 12.66 7.75
CA ARG A 90 -13.44 11.28 7.59
C ARG A 90 -13.95 10.42 8.74
N LYS A 91 -14.38 9.21 8.40
CA LYS A 91 -14.95 8.27 9.37
C LYS A 91 -13.84 7.85 10.33
N LYS A 92 -14.14 7.80 11.63
CA LYS A 92 -13.24 7.19 12.62
C LYS A 92 -13.54 5.70 12.73
N ASN A 93 -12.51 4.89 12.73
CA ASN A 93 -12.59 3.44 12.90
C ASN A 93 -11.86 3.02 14.18
N VAL A 94 -12.07 1.78 14.61
CA VAL A 94 -11.27 1.15 15.68
C VAL A 94 -10.22 0.30 14.99
N ASN A 95 -8.96 0.51 15.34
CA ASN A 95 -7.88 -0.37 14.92
C ASN A 95 -7.88 -1.63 15.80
N THR A 96 -8.66 -2.62 15.37
CA THR A 96 -8.98 -3.85 16.11
C THR A 96 -7.75 -4.69 16.44
N HIS A 97 -6.83 -4.81 15.47
CA HIS A 97 -5.61 -5.61 15.57
C HIS A 97 -4.56 -4.94 16.46
N TRP A 98 -4.49 -3.61 16.47
CA TRP A 98 -3.40 -2.87 17.08
C TRP A 98 -3.86 -1.98 18.25
N GLY A 99 -4.32 -2.65 19.31
CA GLY A 99 -4.60 -2.02 20.61
C GLY A 99 -6.00 -1.41 20.73
N GLY A 100 -6.88 -1.57 19.74
CA GLY A 100 -8.25 -1.05 19.80
C GLY A 100 -8.33 0.47 19.81
N VAL A 101 -7.27 1.14 19.33
CA VAL A 101 -7.19 2.60 19.32
C VAL A 101 -8.02 3.20 18.19
N VAL A 102 -8.39 4.47 18.34
CA VAL A 102 -9.14 5.20 17.31
C VAL A 102 -8.20 5.52 16.13
N GLU A 103 -8.60 5.08 14.95
CA GLU A 103 -8.03 5.45 13.65
C GLU A 103 -8.90 6.56 13.05
N ASP A 104 -8.37 7.77 12.93
CA ASP A 104 -9.13 8.92 12.44
C ASP A 104 -9.12 9.10 10.92
N ASN A 105 -8.34 8.27 10.22
CA ASN A 105 -8.10 8.29 8.77
C ASN A 105 -7.60 9.64 8.25
N SER A 106 -6.93 10.44 9.10
CA SER A 106 -6.33 11.70 8.69
C SER A 106 -5.17 11.52 7.70
N PHE A 107 -4.54 10.34 7.69
CA PHE A 107 -3.65 9.87 6.64
C PHE A 107 -4.34 8.79 5.81
N GLY A 108 -4.64 9.09 4.55
CA GLY A 108 -5.32 8.16 3.65
C GLY A 108 -4.74 8.18 2.24
N THR A 109 -5.58 7.97 1.22
CA THR A 109 -5.10 7.75 -0.15
C THR A 109 -4.28 8.94 -0.67
N HIS A 110 -4.75 10.17 -0.46
CA HIS A 110 -4.05 11.37 -0.96
C HIS A 110 -2.71 11.56 -0.26
N GLU A 111 -2.70 11.42 1.07
CA GLU A 111 -1.50 11.63 1.87
C GLU A 111 -0.44 10.54 1.58
N PHE A 112 -0.84 9.28 1.41
CA PHE A 112 0.07 8.20 1.03
C PHE A 112 0.68 8.38 -0.38
N MET A 113 -0.15 8.77 -1.35
CA MET A 113 0.34 8.99 -2.71
C MET A 113 1.26 10.21 -2.76
N GLN A 114 0.97 11.27 -2.00
CA GLN A 114 1.86 12.41 -1.85
C GLN A 114 3.19 12.01 -1.19
N LEU A 115 3.17 11.20 -0.13
CA LEU A 115 4.40 10.68 0.50
C LEU A 115 5.29 9.99 -0.53
N CYS A 116 4.72 9.11 -1.35
CA CYS A 116 5.47 8.41 -2.39
C CYS A 116 6.05 9.37 -3.45
N GLU A 117 5.28 10.38 -3.88
CA GLU A 117 5.75 11.44 -4.79
C GLU A 117 6.90 12.24 -4.16
N MET A 118 6.79 12.59 -2.88
CA MET A 118 7.82 13.32 -2.14
C MET A 118 9.11 12.51 -2.01
N ILE A 119 9.04 11.21 -1.68
CA ILE A 119 10.22 10.34 -1.56
C ILE A 119 10.81 10.01 -2.95
N GLY A 120 9.97 9.97 -3.99
CA GLY A 120 10.33 9.45 -5.31
C GLY A 120 10.29 7.93 -5.40
N CYS A 121 9.58 7.25 -4.48
CA CYS A 121 9.41 5.80 -4.46
C CYS A 121 8.13 5.36 -5.17
N GLN A 122 8.05 4.07 -5.55
CA GLN A 122 6.82 3.50 -6.10
C GLN A 122 5.79 3.20 -4.99
N PRO A 123 4.51 3.54 -5.17
CA PRO A 123 3.45 3.08 -4.28
C PRO A 123 3.14 1.59 -4.53
N TYR A 124 3.03 0.84 -3.44
CA TYR A 124 2.37 -0.46 -3.36
C TYR A 124 1.14 -0.29 -2.47
N ILE A 125 -0.05 -0.46 -3.05
CA ILE A 125 -1.29 -0.51 -2.27
C ILE A 125 -1.74 -1.96 -2.00
N ALA A 126 -2.07 -2.28 -0.75
CA ALA A 126 -2.76 -3.51 -0.37
C ALA A 126 -4.27 -3.27 -0.32
N GLY A 127 -5.03 -3.88 -1.22
CA GLY A 127 -6.48 -3.80 -1.27
C GLY A 127 -7.16 -4.81 -0.34
N ASN A 128 -8.29 -4.41 0.22
CA ASN A 128 -9.11 -5.22 1.11
C ASN A 128 -9.85 -6.33 0.35
N LEU A 129 -9.53 -7.59 0.61
CA LEU A 129 -10.26 -8.75 0.09
C LEU A 129 -11.12 -9.41 1.17
N GLY A 130 -10.64 -9.43 2.42
CA GLY A 130 -11.24 -10.14 3.54
C GLY A 130 -12.60 -9.61 3.96
N SER A 131 -12.75 -8.29 4.12
CA SER A 131 -14.02 -7.64 4.52
C SER A 131 -14.56 -6.64 3.51
N GLY A 132 -13.78 -6.31 2.49
CA GLY A 132 -14.15 -5.42 1.40
C GLY A 132 -15.04 -6.08 0.35
N THR A 133 -15.31 -5.34 -0.71
CA THR A 133 -16.03 -5.86 -1.89
C THR A 133 -15.21 -5.73 -3.17
N VAL A 134 -15.54 -6.55 -4.16
CA VAL A 134 -14.94 -6.47 -5.51
C VAL A 134 -15.11 -5.07 -6.11
N GLN A 135 -16.29 -4.46 -5.93
CA GLN A 135 -16.56 -3.12 -6.41
C GLN A 135 -15.67 -2.08 -5.71
N GLU A 136 -15.59 -2.14 -4.38
CA GLU A 136 -14.77 -1.22 -3.59
C GLU A 136 -13.31 -1.21 -4.05
N MET A 137 -12.71 -2.38 -4.25
CA MET A 137 -11.33 -2.50 -4.72
C MET A 137 -11.17 -1.97 -6.16
N SER A 138 -12.12 -2.29 -7.04
CA SER A 138 -12.13 -1.80 -8.43
C SER A 138 -12.20 -0.27 -8.48
N GLU A 139 -13.11 0.33 -7.70
CA GLU A 139 -13.27 1.78 -7.63
C GLU A 139 -12.04 2.46 -7.03
N TRP A 140 -11.31 1.82 -6.11
CA TRP A 140 -10.09 2.42 -5.59
C TRP A 140 -9.01 2.58 -6.66
N ILE A 141 -8.85 1.55 -7.50
CA ILE A 141 -7.92 1.59 -8.64
C ILE A 141 -8.36 2.66 -9.65
N GLU A 142 -9.66 2.74 -9.94
CA GLU A 142 -10.22 3.77 -10.80
C GLU A 142 -9.94 5.17 -10.25
N TYR A 143 -10.26 5.40 -8.97
CA TYR A 143 -10.03 6.65 -8.27
C TYR A 143 -8.58 7.11 -8.44
N ILE A 144 -7.62 6.20 -8.24
CA ILE A 144 -6.20 6.55 -8.29
C ILE A 144 -5.70 6.76 -9.72
N THR A 145 -6.11 5.91 -10.67
CA THR A 145 -5.38 5.75 -11.94
C THR A 145 -6.16 6.18 -13.19
N ALA A 146 -7.48 6.38 -13.10
CA ALA A 146 -8.30 6.67 -14.27
C ALA A 146 -8.12 8.11 -14.79
N THR A 147 -8.03 8.21 -16.12
CA THR A 147 -7.93 9.46 -16.88
C THR A 147 -9.29 9.93 -17.39
N ASP A 148 -10.16 9.00 -17.77
CA ASP A 148 -11.47 9.30 -18.34
C ASP A 148 -12.43 9.74 -17.24
N LEU A 149 -13.32 10.69 -17.55
CA LEU A 149 -14.24 11.24 -16.56
C LEU A 149 -15.26 10.17 -16.13
N SER A 150 -15.35 9.95 -14.83
CA SER A 150 -16.35 9.13 -14.14
C SER A 150 -16.67 9.79 -12.81
N SER A 151 -17.75 9.39 -12.12
CA SER A 151 -18.06 9.93 -10.79
C SER A 151 -16.92 9.69 -9.78
N THR A 152 -16.20 8.57 -9.91
CA THR A 152 -15.00 8.26 -9.11
C THR A 152 -13.85 9.23 -9.40
N VAL A 153 -13.66 9.59 -10.67
CA VAL A 153 -12.63 10.57 -11.08
C VAL A 153 -13.02 12.00 -10.68
N GLU A 154 -14.29 12.37 -10.82
CA GLU A 154 -14.83 13.64 -10.33
C GLU A 154 -14.61 13.78 -8.82
N GLU A 155 -14.80 12.71 -8.07
CA GLU A 155 -14.52 12.68 -6.63
C GLU A 155 -13.02 12.86 -6.33
N ARG A 156 -12.11 12.23 -7.10
CA ARG A 156 -10.67 12.49 -6.96
C ARG A 156 -10.34 13.97 -7.20
N ILE A 157 -10.90 14.55 -8.27
CA ILE A 157 -10.72 15.96 -8.65
C ILE A 157 -11.24 16.87 -7.54
N ALA A 158 -12.46 16.61 -7.03
CA ALA A 158 -13.07 17.38 -5.95
C ALA A 158 -12.25 17.34 -4.66
N ASN A 159 -11.52 16.24 -4.43
CA ASN A 159 -10.61 16.08 -3.31
C ASN A 159 -9.21 16.69 -3.54
N GLY A 160 -9.03 17.47 -4.60
CA GLY A 160 -7.81 18.25 -4.84
C GLY A 160 -6.79 17.60 -5.77
N ARG A 161 -7.06 16.41 -6.32
CA ARG A 161 -6.16 15.75 -7.28
C ARG A 161 -6.81 15.64 -8.66
N LYS A 162 -6.41 16.52 -9.56
CA LYS A 162 -6.89 16.50 -10.96
C LYS A 162 -6.34 15.32 -11.76
N GLU A 163 -5.02 15.26 -11.88
CA GLU A 163 -4.32 14.23 -12.66
C GLU A 163 -4.33 12.88 -11.93
N PRO A 164 -4.42 11.74 -12.62
CA PRO A 164 -4.25 10.45 -11.97
C PRO A 164 -2.85 10.30 -11.37
N TRP A 165 -2.71 9.41 -10.41
CA TRP A 165 -1.41 8.90 -10.00
C TRP A 165 -1.02 7.66 -10.82
N LYS A 166 0.28 7.36 -10.82
CA LYS A 166 0.76 6.06 -11.29
C LYS A 166 0.74 5.07 -10.14
N LEU A 167 0.19 3.89 -10.38
CA LEU A 167 0.15 2.80 -9.42
C LEU A 167 0.55 1.53 -10.14
N LYS A 168 1.72 0.99 -9.78
CA LYS A 168 2.21 -0.26 -10.35
C LYS A 168 1.83 -1.45 -9.47
N TYR A 169 2.24 -1.45 -8.21
CA TYR A 169 2.09 -2.63 -7.34
C TYR A 169 0.74 -2.60 -6.61
N PHE A 170 -0.05 -3.67 -6.76
CA PHE A 170 -1.33 -3.80 -6.07
C PHE A 170 -1.50 -5.20 -5.49
N GLY A 171 -1.51 -5.30 -4.16
CA GLY A 171 -1.80 -6.53 -3.44
C GLY A 171 -3.29 -6.76 -3.32
N ILE A 172 -3.75 -7.99 -3.58
CA ILE A 172 -5.16 -8.37 -3.53
C ILE A 172 -5.36 -9.25 -2.29
N GLY A 173 -5.70 -8.60 -1.18
CA GLY A 173 -5.70 -9.19 0.15
C GLY A 173 -4.31 -9.26 0.79
N ASN A 174 -4.30 -9.46 2.11
CA ASN A 174 -3.14 -9.70 2.96
C ASN A 174 -3.45 -10.82 3.96
N GLU A 175 -2.49 -11.73 4.16
CA GLU A 175 -2.54 -12.80 5.18
C GLU A 175 -3.93 -13.45 5.27
N ASN A 176 -4.51 -13.76 4.12
CA ASN A 176 -5.90 -14.22 4.06
C ASN A 176 -6.09 -15.59 4.72
N TRP A 177 -5.01 -16.34 4.96
CA TRP A 177 -4.96 -17.53 5.81
C TRP A 177 -5.18 -17.24 7.30
N ALA A 178 -5.06 -16.00 7.76
CA ALA A 178 -5.26 -15.60 9.16
C ALA A 178 -6.16 -14.34 9.25
N CYS A 179 -5.59 -13.18 9.59
CA CYS A 179 -6.37 -11.97 9.87
C CYS A 179 -7.17 -11.48 8.66
N GLY A 180 -6.75 -11.80 7.43
CA GLY A 180 -7.49 -11.48 6.21
C GLY A 180 -8.67 -12.42 5.90
N GLY A 181 -9.09 -13.27 6.83
CA GLY A 181 -10.34 -14.06 6.72
C GLY A 181 -10.27 -15.56 7.04
N ASN A 182 -9.16 -16.05 7.61
CA ASN A 182 -8.93 -17.46 7.97
C ASN A 182 -9.29 -18.43 6.82
N MET A 183 -8.88 -18.07 5.60
CA MET A 183 -9.20 -18.77 4.37
C MET A 183 -8.29 -19.98 4.16
N ARG A 184 -8.85 -21.06 3.62
CA ARG A 184 -8.06 -22.12 2.98
C ARG A 184 -7.47 -21.60 1.65
N PRO A 185 -6.32 -22.12 1.18
CA PRO A 185 -5.70 -21.66 -0.06
C PRO A 185 -6.63 -21.77 -1.27
N GLU A 186 -7.43 -22.84 -1.38
CA GLU A 186 -8.35 -23.03 -2.51
C GLU A 186 -9.44 -21.95 -2.53
N PHE A 187 -9.95 -21.59 -1.35
CA PHE A 187 -10.96 -20.55 -1.24
C PHE A 187 -10.37 -19.16 -1.54
N TYR A 188 -9.16 -18.87 -1.03
CA TYR A 188 -8.47 -17.64 -1.35
C TYR A 188 -8.19 -17.55 -2.87
N ALA A 189 -7.74 -18.62 -3.51
CA ALA A 189 -7.47 -18.63 -4.95
C ALA A 189 -8.71 -18.26 -5.78
N ASP A 190 -9.88 -18.80 -5.42
CA ASP A 190 -11.15 -18.44 -6.06
C ASP A 190 -11.51 -16.96 -5.84
N GLN A 191 -11.35 -16.44 -4.61
CA GLN A 191 -11.59 -15.02 -4.33
C GLN A 191 -10.59 -14.12 -5.06
N TYR A 192 -9.30 -14.43 -5.03
CA TYR A 192 -8.26 -13.69 -5.74
C TYR A 192 -8.59 -13.57 -7.22
N ARG A 193 -8.94 -14.68 -7.90
CA ARG A 193 -9.32 -14.67 -9.31
C ARG A 193 -10.53 -13.76 -9.58
N ARG A 194 -11.52 -13.79 -8.70
CA ARG A 194 -12.70 -12.93 -8.76
C ARG A 194 -12.32 -11.45 -8.62
N TYR A 195 -11.59 -11.07 -7.57
CA TYR A 195 -11.19 -9.68 -7.32
C TYR A 195 -10.22 -9.15 -8.40
N ALA A 196 -9.21 -9.94 -8.76
CA ALA A 196 -8.21 -9.58 -9.76
C ALA A 196 -8.82 -9.30 -11.15
N THR A 197 -9.96 -9.92 -11.48
CA THR A 197 -10.67 -9.67 -12.74
C THR A 197 -11.08 -8.20 -12.90
N TYR A 198 -11.47 -7.54 -11.81
CA TYR A 198 -11.95 -6.16 -11.83
C TYR A 198 -10.87 -5.12 -11.52
N CYS A 199 -9.66 -5.56 -11.17
CA CYS A 199 -8.49 -4.69 -11.10
C CYS A 199 -8.03 -4.31 -12.51
N ARG A 200 -8.61 -3.24 -13.09
CA ARG A 200 -8.37 -2.82 -14.49
C ARG A 200 -7.14 -1.92 -14.64
N ASN A 201 -6.61 -1.90 -15.85
CA ASN A 201 -5.63 -0.92 -16.28
C ASN A 201 -6.37 0.26 -16.91
N TYR A 202 -6.17 1.47 -16.40
CA TYR A 202 -6.71 2.69 -16.99
C TYR A 202 -5.62 3.48 -17.73
N GLY A 203 -5.92 3.97 -18.93
CA GLY A 203 -4.97 4.70 -19.78
C GLY A 203 -3.64 3.94 -19.98
N ALA A 204 -2.53 4.62 -19.70
CA ALA A 204 -1.19 4.04 -19.76
C ALA A 204 -0.77 3.29 -18.48
N ASN A 205 -1.57 3.33 -17.40
CA ASN A 205 -1.22 2.66 -16.15
C ASN A 205 -1.25 1.13 -16.34
N ARG A 206 -0.29 0.42 -15.74
CA ARG A 206 -0.19 -1.04 -15.82
C ARG A 206 0.04 -1.60 -14.42
N LEU A 207 -0.98 -2.28 -13.90
CA LEU A 207 -0.93 -2.94 -12.61
C LEU A 207 -0.09 -4.21 -12.68
N TYR A 208 0.78 -4.37 -11.70
CA TYR A 208 1.41 -5.61 -11.27
C TYR A 208 0.64 -6.12 -10.05
N LYS A 209 -0.26 -7.08 -10.30
CA LYS A 209 -1.15 -7.65 -9.28
C LYS A 209 -0.40 -8.71 -8.48
N ILE A 210 -0.47 -8.62 -7.16
CA ILE A 210 0.23 -9.51 -6.24
C ILE A 210 -0.81 -10.30 -5.45
N ALA A 211 -0.78 -11.63 -5.57
CA ALA A 211 -1.58 -12.51 -4.73
C ALA A 211 -0.96 -12.64 -3.32
N CYS A 212 -1.78 -12.86 -2.31
CA CYS A 212 -1.36 -13.28 -0.98
C CYS A 212 -0.70 -14.65 -1.08
N GLY A 213 0.54 -14.73 -0.62
CA GLY A 213 1.34 -15.95 -0.61
C GLY A 213 1.26 -16.72 0.71
N PRO A 214 2.10 -17.76 0.86
CA PRO A 214 2.15 -18.62 2.04
C PRO A 214 2.62 -17.87 3.29
N ASN A 215 2.28 -18.40 4.46
CA ASN A 215 3.03 -18.13 5.67
C ASN A 215 4.20 -19.12 5.78
N SER A 216 5.42 -18.62 5.95
CA SER A 216 6.59 -19.45 6.27
C SER A 216 6.77 -20.61 5.28
N ASP A 217 6.64 -21.85 5.74
CA ASP A 217 6.83 -23.09 4.99
C ASP A 217 5.51 -23.78 4.58
N ASP A 218 4.40 -23.04 4.50
CA ASP A 218 3.13 -23.55 3.97
C ASP A 218 3.16 -23.73 2.44
N TYR A 219 3.85 -24.78 1.99
CA TYR A 219 3.97 -25.10 0.57
C TYR A 219 2.63 -25.44 -0.09
N ASN A 220 1.63 -25.90 0.68
CA ASN A 220 0.30 -26.19 0.14
C ASN A 220 -0.43 -24.92 -0.34
N TRP A 221 -0.05 -23.74 0.14
CA TRP A 221 -0.56 -22.46 -0.38
C TRP A 221 0.02 -22.08 -1.75
N THR A 222 1.14 -22.70 -2.15
CA THR A 222 1.85 -22.38 -3.39
C THR A 222 1.54 -23.33 -4.56
N ASP A 223 0.88 -24.46 -4.28
CA ASP A 223 0.47 -25.48 -5.27
C ASP A 223 -0.87 -25.15 -5.92
#